data_AF-A0A7X1ZCR0-F1
#
_entry.id   AF-A0A7X1ZCR0-F1
#
_cell.length_a   1.000
_cell.length_b   1.000
_cell.length_c   1.000
_cell.angle_alpha   90.00
_cell.angle_beta   90.00
_cell.angle_gamma   90.00
#
_symmetry.space_group_name_H-M   'P 1'
#
loop_
_entity.id
_entity.type
_entity.pdbx_description
1 polymer ?
#
loop_
_entity_poly.entity_id
_entity_poly.type
_entity_poly.pdbx_seq_one_letter_code
_entity_poly.pdbx_strand_id
1 'polypeptide(L)'
;MKIQGPGRGQAADRGRRTDQKSGPVSGVEFERALNSFLGTGPDATEATGGPSSASGAAPADALSGLLAAQEVGGPDDATTGRQRRDRLVHHGEDMLERLEDLRLGLLLGAIPKDRLMDLARTVRARREQGPDRQLDALLDEIELRAEVELAKLSRAGA
;
A
#
# COMPACT_ATOMS: atom_id res chain seq x y z
N MET A 1 15.88 29.99 37.17
CA MET A 1 15.73 30.73 35.89
C MET A 1 14.35 30.42 35.34
N LYS A 2 13.47 31.41 35.21
CA LYS A 2 12.09 31.23 34.72
C LYS A 2 12.13 31.31 33.19
N ILE A 3 11.98 30.18 32.51
CA ILE A 3 11.92 30.12 31.05
C ILE A 3 10.46 30.27 30.61
N GLN A 4 10.20 31.38 29.94
CA GLN A 4 8.90 31.80 29.42
C GLN A 4 8.69 31.13 28.05
N GLY A 5 7.59 30.38 27.89
CA GLY A 5 7.26 29.72 26.63
C GLY A 5 6.81 30.72 25.55
N PRO A 6 7.12 30.48 24.27
CA PRO A 6 6.67 31.36 23.18
C PRO A 6 5.15 31.26 22.98
N GLY A 7 4.55 32.44 22.85
CA GLY A 7 3.11 32.69 22.86
C GLY A 7 2.34 32.20 21.65
N ARG A 8 1.03 32.23 21.87
CA ARG A 8 -0.10 31.77 21.08
C ARG A 8 -0.32 32.61 19.80
N GLY A 9 -0.43 31.90 18.68
CA GLY A 9 -1.35 32.11 17.54
C GLY A 9 -1.58 33.52 17.00
N GLN A 10 -1.11 33.76 15.78
CA GLN A 10 -1.64 34.83 14.92
C GLN A 10 -2.20 34.24 13.63
N ALA A 11 -3.32 34.83 13.21
CA ALA A 11 -4.35 34.26 12.36
C ALA A 11 -3.95 34.09 10.89
N ALA A 12 -4.53 33.07 10.26
CA ALA A 12 -4.44 32.78 8.84
C ALA A 12 -4.97 33.94 7.99
N ASP A 13 -4.13 34.42 7.08
CA ASP A 13 -4.51 35.35 6.02
C ASP A 13 -5.41 34.64 4.99
N ARG A 14 -6.59 35.21 4.75
CA ARG A 14 -7.60 34.67 3.85
C ARG A 14 -7.31 35.17 2.43
N GLY A 15 -6.53 34.38 1.70
CA GLY A 15 -6.36 34.53 0.25
C GLY A 15 -7.69 34.46 -0.48
N ARG A 16 -7.98 35.51 -1.26
CA ARG A 16 -9.14 35.69 -2.14
C ARG A 16 -9.47 34.43 -2.95
N ARG A 17 -10.69 33.91 -2.79
CA ARG A 17 -11.32 33.02 -3.77
C ARG A 17 -11.72 33.86 -4.97
N THR A 18 -11.05 33.67 -6.10
CA THR A 18 -11.56 34.10 -7.40
C THR A 18 -12.63 33.11 -7.83
N ASP A 19 -13.83 33.62 -8.08
CA ASP A 19 -14.96 32.90 -8.65
C ASP A 19 -14.58 32.25 -10.00
N GLN A 20 -14.24 30.97 -9.96
CA GLN A 20 -14.20 30.16 -11.18
C GLN A 20 -15.58 29.52 -11.33
N LYS A 21 -16.42 30.21 -12.11
CA LYS A 21 -17.75 29.78 -12.51
C LYS A 21 -17.64 28.44 -13.24
N SER A 22 -17.97 27.34 -12.56
CA SER A 22 -18.16 26.03 -13.15
C SER A 22 -19.35 26.09 -14.11
N GLY A 23 -19.06 26.27 -15.40
CA GLY A 23 -20.00 25.99 -16.48
C GLY A 23 -20.18 24.47 -16.64
N PRO A 24 -21.28 24.04 -17.28
CA PRO A 24 -21.56 22.61 -17.44
C PRO A 24 -20.44 21.97 -18.25
N VAL A 25 -19.77 20.98 -17.66
CA VAL A 25 -18.76 20.13 -18.31
C VAL A 25 -19.45 19.40 -19.45
N SER A 26 -19.40 20.00 -20.63
CA SER A 26 -20.01 19.45 -21.82
C SER A 26 -19.05 18.43 -22.40
N GLY A 27 -19.52 17.19 -22.61
CA GLY A 27 -18.74 16.09 -23.19
C GLY A 27 -18.07 16.42 -24.54
N VAL A 28 -18.47 17.54 -25.14
CA VAL A 28 -17.93 18.11 -26.37
C VAL A 28 -16.46 18.57 -26.22
N GLU A 29 -16.01 18.96 -25.02
CA GLU A 29 -14.59 19.32 -24.78
C GLU A 29 -13.71 18.07 -24.64
N PHE A 30 -14.22 17.03 -23.99
CA PHE A 30 -13.55 15.74 -23.90
C PHE A 30 -13.48 15.07 -25.27
N GLU A 31 -14.56 15.12 -26.05
CA GLU A 31 -14.57 14.61 -27.43
C GLU A 31 -13.60 15.38 -28.34
N ARG A 32 -13.45 16.69 -28.16
CA ARG A 32 -12.42 17.46 -28.89
C ARG A 32 -11.00 17.07 -28.47
N ALA A 33 -10.75 16.90 -27.18
CA ALA A 33 -9.45 16.45 -26.69
C ALA A 33 -9.12 15.03 -27.17
N LEU A 34 -10.13 14.15 -27.21
CA LEU A 34 -10.00 12.78 -27.69
C LEU A 34 -9.76 12.75 -29.20
N ASN A 35 -10.53 13.48 -30.01
CA ASN A 35 -10.32 13.55 -31.46
C ASN A 35 -9.01 14.25 -31.84
N SER A 36 -8.53 15.21 -31.03
CA SER A 36 -7.20 15.80 -31.19
C SER A 36 -6.09 14.81 -30.86
N PHE A 37 -6.28 13.95 -29.87
CA PHE A 37 -5.32 12.93 -29.45
C PHE A 37 -5.27 11.74 -30.43
N LEU A 38 -6.42 11.32 -30.96
CA LEU A 38 -6.50 10.26 -31.99
C LEU A 38 -6.20 10.77 -33.42
N GLY A 39 -6.02 12.08 -33.61
CA GLY A 39 -5.74 12.68 -34.92
C GLY A 39 -6.92 12.61 -35.90
N THR A 40 -8.14 12.39 -35.41
CA THR A 40 -9.37 12.19 -36.21
C THR A 40 -10.24 13.44 -36.32
N GLY A 41 -9.71 14.61 -35.93
CA GLY A 41 -10.41 15.88 -36.00
C GLY A 41 -10.66 16.35 -37.45
N PRO A 42 -11.75 17.10 -37.71
CA PRO A 42 -12.16 17.55 -39.05
C PRO A 42 -11.24 18.60 -39.71
N ASP A 43 -10.07 18.89 -39.13
CA ASP A 43 -9.07 19.84 -39.67
C ASP A 43 -7.85 19.12 -40.29
N ALA A 44 -8.01 17.85 -40.69
CA ALA A 44 -6.96 17.06 -41.35
C ALA A 44 -6.97 17.19 -42.89
N THR A 45 -7.62 18.22 -43.46
CA THR A 45 -7.57 18.48 -44.90
C THR A 45 -7.54 19.97 -45.18
N GLU A 46 -6.34 20.54 -45.21
CA GLU A 46 -5.84 21.53 -46.17
C GLU A 46 -4.72 22.36 -45.55
N ALA A 47 -3.47 22.13 -46.00
CA ALA A 47 -2.47 23.18 -46.21
C ALA A 47 -1.19 22.58 -46.81
N THR A 48 -1.12 22.57 -48.14
CA THR A 48 0.17 22.69 -48.84
C THR A 48 0.54 24.17 -48.88
N GLY A 49 1.51 24.57 -48.06
CA GLY A 49 2.08 25.92 -48.07
C GLY A 49 2.71 26.32 -46.74
N GLY A 50 4.03 26.14 -46.59
CA GLY A 50 4.79 26.67 -45.43
C GLY A 50 5.02 28.18 -45.52
N PRO A 51 6.00 28.77 -44.81
CA PRO A 51 6.78 28.31 -43.65
C PRO A 51 6.74 29.34 -42.49
N SER A 52 6.87 28.92 -41.22
CA SER A 52 7.43 29.74 -40.10
C SER A 52 7.46 28.97 -38.78
N SER A 53 8.68 28.68 -38.32
CA SER A 53 9.17 28.71 -36.92
C SER A 53 8.17 28.57 -35.77
N ALA A 54 8.32 27.53 -34.95
CA ALA A 54 8.80 27.65 -33.56
C ALA A 54 8.85 26.28 -32.85
N SER A 55 10.04 25.95 -32.36
CA SER A 55 10.35 25.26 -31.10
C SER A 55 9.30 24.35 -30.44
N GLY A 56 9.70 23.12 -30.13
CA GLY A 56 9.12 22.40 -29.00
C GLY A 56 9.33 20.91 -29.06
N ALA A 57 10.39 20.44 -28.40
CA ALA A 57 10.61 19.02 -28.15
C ALA A 57 9.39 18.38 -27.49
N ALA A 58 8.82 17.32 -28.06
CA ALA A 58 7.86 16.48 -27.35
C ALA A 58 7.71 15.02 -27.85
N PRO A 59 8.72 14.30 -28.38
CA PRO A 59 8.69 12.85 -28.29
C PRO A 59 9.17 12.37 -26.90
N ALA A 60 9.95 13.18 -26.18
CA ALA A 60 10.56 12.83 -24.90
C ALA A 60 9.57 12.85 -23.71
N ASP A 61 8.53 13.70 -23.71
CA ASP A 61 7.53 13.74 -22.63
C ASP A 61 6.52 12.59 -22.75
N ALA A 62 6.11 12.21 -23.95
CA ALA A 62 5.27 11.03 -24.18
C ALA A 62 6.02 9.73 -23.83
N LEU A 63 7.33 9.65 -24.15
CA LEU A 63 8.20 8.57 -23.72
C LEU A 63 8.50 8.63 -22.21
N SER A 64 8.63 9.80 -21.59
CA SER A 64 8.82 9.93 -20.14
C SER A 64 7.57 9.53 -19.35
N GLY A 65 6.36 9.77 -19.87
CA GLY A 65 5.14 9.26 -19.26
C GLY A 65 5.00 7.74 -19.34
N LEU A 66 5.47 7.13 -20.43
CA LEU A 66 5.49 5.68 -20.62
C LEU A 66 6.64 5.01 -19.83
N LEU A 67 7.80 5.66 -19.73
CA LEU A 67 8.93 5.25 -18.89
C LEU A 67 8.63 5.43 -17.40
N ALA A 68 7.97 6.50 -16.97
CA ALA A 68 7.53 6.69 -15.58
C ALA A 68 6.46 5.66 -15.16
N ALA A 69 5.62 5.20 -16.11
CA ALA A 69 4.71 4.08 -15.88
C ALA A 69 5.43 2.72 -15.86
N GLN A 70 6.61 2.61 -16.48
CA GLN A 70 7.47 1.40 -16.49
C GLN A 70 8.53 1.38 -15.37
N GLU A 71 8.89 2.54 -14.79
CA GLU A 71 9.87 2.68 -13.71
C GLU A 71 9.30 2.36 -12.32
N VAL A 72 7.97 2.24 -12.18
CA VAL A 72 7.32 1.85 -10.91
C VAL A 72 7.27 0.32 -10.72
N GLY A 73 7.84 -0.45 -11.64
CA GLY A 73 8.03 -1.89 -11.44
C GLY A 73 8.28 -2.58 -12.76
N GLY A 74 9.53 -2.97 -13.00
CA GLY A 74 9.86 -3.82 -14.13
C GLY A 74 9.02 -5.11 -14.13
N PRO A 75 8.86 -5.79 -15.27
CA PRO A 75 8.11 -7.05 -15.36
C PRO A 75 8.59 -8.13 -14.37
N ASP A 76 9.84 -8.07 -13.93
CA ASP A 76 10.41 -8.95 -12.90
C ASP A 76 10.01 -8.55 -11.46
N ASP A 77 9.65 -7.30 -11.21
CA ASP A 77 9.27 -6.79 -9.89
C ASP A 77 7.77 -7.03 -9.61
N ALA A 78 6.92 -6.93 -10.63
CA ALA A 78 5.49 -7.25 -10.51
C ALA A 78 5.24 -8.74 -10.19
N THR A 79 6.07 -9.64 -10.75
CA THR A 79 6.01 -11.09 -10.48
C THR A 79 6.57 -11.42 -9.10
N THR A 80 7.69 -10.81 -8.72
CA THR A 80 8.30 -10.96 -7.39
C THR A 80 7.39 -10.43 -6.28
N GLY A 81 6.75 -9.27 -6.48
CA GLY A 81 5.80 -8.69 -5.53
C GLY A 81 4.55 -9.55 -5.34
N ARG A 82 4.00 -10.12 -6.41
CA ARG A 82 2.87 -11.08 -6.33
C ARG A 82 3.28 -12.34 -5.56
N GLN A 83 4.40 -12.95 -5.91
CA GLN A 83 4.88 -14.16 -5.24
C GLN A 83 5.15 -13.93 -3.75
N ARG A 84 5.71 -12.76 -3.38
CA ARG A 84 5.90 -12.36 -1.98
C ARG A 84 4.56 -12.24 -1.26
N ARG A 85 3.57 -11.60 -1.89
CA ARG A 85 2.23 -11.44 -1.30
C ARG A 85 1.56 -12.79 -1.08
N ASP A 86 1.59 -13.67 -2.08
CA ASP A 86 0.95 -14.99 -2.00
C ASP A 86 1.61 -15.84 -0.90
N ARG A 87 2.94 -15.78 -0.76
CA ARG A 87 3.68 -16.44 0.33
C ARG A 87 3.28 -15.90 1.72
N LEU A 88 3.07 -14.59 1.86
CA LEU A 88 2.63 -13.98 3.12
C LEU A 88 1.18 -14.37 3.46
N VAL A 89 0.31 -14.46 2.45
CA VAL A 89 -1.09 -14.89 2.65
C VAL A 89 -1.16 -16.34 3.08
N HIS A 90 -0.50 -17.25 2.36
CA HIS A 90 -0.45 -18.67 2.75
C HIS A 90 0.11 -18.84 4.16
N HIS A 91 1.12 -18.04 4.52
CA HIS A 91 1.64 -18.06 5.87
C HIS A 91 0.61 -17.60 6.92
N GLY A 92 -0.17 -16.55 6.62
CA GLY A 92 -1.26 -16.11 7.48
C GLY A 92 -2.30 -17.20 7.67
N GLU A 93 -2.67 -17.89 6.58
CA GLU A 93 -3.59 -19.03 6.61
C GLU A 93 -3.05 -20.18 7.49
N ASP A 94 -1.79 -20.58 7.31
CA ASP A 94 -1.13 -21.60 8.14
C ASP A 94 -1.14 -21.22 9.64
N MET A 95 -0.94 -19.94 9.95
CA MET A 95 -0.97 -19.45 11.34
C MET A 95 -2.39 -19.52 11.93
N LEU A 96 -3.40 -19.12 11.15
CA LEU A 96 -4.80 -19.16 11.57
C LEU A 96 -5.28 -20.59 11.80
N GLU A 97 -4.88 -21.55 10.96
CA GLU A 97 -5.21 -22.96 11.15
C GLU A 97 -4.64 -23.50 12.48
N ARG A 98 -3.39 -23.18 12.80
CA ARG A 98 -2.76 -23.56 14.08
C ARG A 98 -3.47 -22.96 15.30
N LEU A 99 -3.93 -21.72 15.18
CA LEU A 99 -4.70 -21.06 16.24
C LEU A 99 -6.08 -21.69 16.41
N GLU A 100 -6.72 -22.14 15.33
CA GLU A 100 -8.00 -22.86 15.40
C GLU A 100 -7.83 -24.25 16.03
N ASP A 101 -6.77 -24.99 15.71
CA ASP A 101 -6.44 -26.26 16.37
C ASP A 101 -6.26 -26.09 17.89
N LEU A 102 -5.56 -25.03 18.30
CA LEU A 102 -5.41 -24.67 19.71
C LEU A 102 -6.75 -24.35 20.35
N ARG A 103 -7.58 -23.55 19.68
CA ARG A 103 -8.92 -23.20 20.14
C ARG A 103 -9.78 -24.44 20.35
N LEU A 104 -9.75 -25.39 19.41
CA LEU A 104 -10.51 -26.63 19.51
C LEU A 104 -10.04 -27.48 20.70
N GLY A 105 -8.71 -27.60 20.90
CA GLY A 105 -8.15 -28.25 22.08
C GLY A 105 -8.64 -27.62 23.38
N LEU A 106 -8.59 -26.29 23.47
CA LEU A 106 -9.03 -25.53 24.64
C LEU A 106 -10.53 -25.71 24.92
N LEU A 107 -11.37 -25.75 23.88
CA LEU A 107 -12.81 -26.02 24.00
C LEU A 107 -13.09 -27.42 24.54
N LEU A 108 -12.23 -28.39 24.22
CA LEU A 108 -12.28 -29.75 24.76
C LEU A 108 -11.71 -29.84 26.18
N GLY A 109 -11.25 -28.73 26.76
CA GLY A 109 -10.71 -28.66 28.12
C GLY A 109 -9.25 -29.10 28.25
N ALA A 110 -8.54 -29.28 27.12
CA ALA A 110 -7.12 -29.65 27.12
C ALA A 110 -6.27 -28.51 26.56
N ILE A 111 -5.09 -28.27 27.14
CA ILE A 111 -4.10 -27.35 26.55
C ILE A 111 -3.10 -28.21 25.77
N PRO A 112 -3.17 -28.27 24.43
CA PRO A 112 -2.29 -29.12 23.63
C PRO A 112 -0.87 -28.54 23.59
N LYS A 113 0.00 -29.01 24.50
CA LYS A 113 1.38 -28.53 24.67
C LYS A 113 2.20 -28.55 23.38
N ASP A 114 2.12 -29.63 22.61
CA ASP A 114 2.89 -29.77 21.36
C ASP A 114 2.49 -28.70 20.33
N ARG A 115 1.19 -28.40 20.24
CA ARG A 115 0.66 -27.36 19.36
C ARG A 115 1.09 -25.95 19.78
N LEU A 116 1.15 -25.68 21.09
CA LEU A 116 1.69 -24.43 21.63
C LEU A 116 3.18 -24.27 21.31
N MET A 117 3.97 -25.35 21.41
CA MET A 117 5.39 -25.34 21.04
C MET A 117 5.57 -25.05 19.55
N ASP A 118 4.76 -25.67 18.69
CA ASP A 118 4.79 -25.43 17.25
C ASP A 118 4.37 -24.01 16.88
N LEU A 119 3.35 -23.45 17.55
CA LEU A 119 2.95 -22.06 17.38
C LEU A 119 4.11 -21.11 17.72
N ALA A 120 4.71 -21.26 18.91
CA ALA A 120 5.81 -20.41 19.35
C ALA A 120 7.02 -20.47 18.38
N ARG A 121 7.33 -21.66 17.86
CA ARG A 121 8.38 -21.84 16.83
C ARG A 121 8.02 -21.12 15.53
N THR A 122 6.78 -21.24 15.08
CA THR A 122 6.31 -20.64 13.82
C THR A 122 6.35 -19.12 13.88
N VAL A 123 5.88 -18.53 14.98
CA VAL A 123 5.90 -17.08 15.20
C VAL A 123 7.34 -16.55 15.23
N ARG A 124 8.25 -17.23 15.94
CA ARG A 124 9.68 -16.86 16.01
C ARG A 124 10.41 -16.91 14.67
N ALA A 125 10.17 -17.96 13.90
CA ALA A 125 10.90 -18.20 12.66
C ALA A 125 10.64 -17.13 11.59
N ARG A 126 9.57 -16.33 11.73
CA ARG A 126 9.06 -15.48 10.66
C ARG A 126 8.82 -14.03 11.08
N ARG A 127 9.66 -13.49 11.97
CA ARG A 127 9.88 -12.04 12.10
C ARG A 127 10.58 -11.49 10.85
N GLU A 128 9.97 -11.63 9.68
CA GLU A 128 10.27 -10.72 8.58
C GLU A 128 9.65 -9.37 8.98
N GLN A 129 10.47 -8.36 9.25
CA GLN A 129 9.99 -7.02 9.59
C GLN A 129 9.12 -6.53 8.42
N GLY A 130 7.81 -6.59 8.62
CA GLY A 130 6.83 -6.14 7.65
C GLY A 130 6.69 -4.61 7.71
N PRO A 131 6.06 -4.00 6.70
CA PRO A 131 5.68 -2.59 6.80
C PRO A 131 4.56 -2.36 7.84
N ASP A 132 3.86 -3.41 8.26
CA ASP A 132 2.72 -3.33 9.17
C ASP A 132 3.12 -3.56 10.63
N ARG A 133 3.25 -2.45 11.36
CA ARG A 133 3.58 -2.44 12.79
C ARG A 133 2.48 -3.04 13.68
N GLN A 134 1.22 -3.00 13.24
CA GLN A 134 0.12 -3.55 14.05
C GLN A 134 0.16 -5.07 14.02
N LEU A 135 0.44 -5.65 12.84
CA LEU A 135 0.64 -7.08 12.70
C LEU A 135 1.84 -7.55 13.55
N ASP A 136 2.97 -6.84 13.49
CA ASP A 136 4.14 -7.18 14.29
C ASP A 136 3.83 -7.19 15.79
N ALA A 137 3.12 -6.17 16.29
CA ALA A 137 2.69 -6.11 17.69
C ALA A 137 1.74 -7.25 18.08
N LEU A 138 0.84 -7.66 17.18
CA LEU A 138 -0.06 -8.80 17.41
C LEU A 138 0.73 -10.11 17.49
N LEU A 139 1.71 -10.31 16.60
CA LEU A 139 2.59 -11.47 16.63
C LEU A 139 3.42 -11.53 17.92
N ASP A 140 3.89 -10.38 18.42
CA ASP A 140 4.57 -10.27 19.72
C ASP A 140 3.67 -10.72 20.88
N GLU A 141 2.40 -10.30 20.89
CA GLU A 141 1.44 -10.72 21.91
C GLU A 141 1.18 -12.23 21.86
N ILE A 142 1.02 -12.78 20.65
CA ILE A 142 0.82 -14.22 20.44
C ILE A 142 2.03 -15.01 20.95
N GLU A 143 3.25 -14.58 20.62
CA GLU A 143 4.50 -15.19 21.10
C GLU A 143 4.56 -15.17 22.63
N LEU A 144 4.38 -14.00 23.23
CA LEU A 144 4.44 -13.83 24.68
C LEU A 144 3.42 -14.73 25.41
N ARG A 145 2.18 -14.79 24.92
CA ARG A 145 1.14 -15.63 25.53
C ARG A 145 1.47 -17.11 25.36
N ALA A 146 1.94 -17.54 24.19
CA ALA A 146 2.34 -18.93 23.97
C ALA A 146 3.47 -19.36 24.90
N GLU A 147 4.47 -18.50 25.10
CA GLU A 147 5.58 -18.76 26.04
C GLU A 147 5.12 -18.85 27.49
N VAL A 148 4.26 -17.93 27.92
CA VAL A 148 3.70 -17.94 29.28
C VAL A 148 2.90 -19.23 29.52
N GLU A 149 2.07 -19.66 28.56
CA GLU A 149 1.31 -20.90 28.70
C GLU A 149 2.23 -22.14 28.71
N LEU A 150 3.27 -22.17 27.87
CA LEU A 150 4.27 -23.24 27.93
C LEU A 150 5.00 -23.29 29.28
N ALA A 151 5.36 -22.12 29.83
CA ALA A 151 5.98 -22.02 31.15
C ALA A 151 5.04 -22.52 32.26
N LYS A 152 3.76 -22.15 32.23
CA LYS A 152 2.74 -22.65 33.16
C LYS A 152 2.63 -24.17 33.12
N LEU A 153 2.55 -24.75 31.92
CA LEU A 153 2.49 -26.21 31.75
C LEU A 153 3.77 -26.90 32.24
N SER A 154 4.93 -26.31 32.01
CA SER A 154 6.20 -26.87 32.49
C SER A 154 6.29 -26.90 34.02
N ARG A 155 5.72 -25.90 34.69
CA ARG A 155 5.68 -25.82 36.15
C ARG A 155 4.58 -26.70 36.76
N ALA A 156 3.45 -26.86 36.09
CA ALA A 156 2.36 -27.72 36.56
C ALA A 156 2.64 -29.21 36.38
N GLY A 157 3.52 -29.56 35.44
CA GLY A 157 3.99 -30.94 35.19
C GLY A 157 5.26 -31.34 35.95
N ALA A 158 5.77 -30.50 36.85
CA ALA A 158 6.86 -30.79 37.80
C ALA A 158 6.27 -30.97 39.20
#